data_AF-A0AAD1NQH3-F1
#
_entry.id   AF-A0AAD1NQH3-F1
#
_cell.length_a   1.000
_cell.length_b   1.000
_cell.length_c   1.000
_cell.angle_alpha   90.00
_cell.angle_beta   90.00
_cell.angle_gamma   90.00
#
_symmetry.space_group_name_H-M   'P 1'
#
loop_
_entity.id
_entity.type
_entity.pdbx_description
1 polymer ?
#
loop_
_entity_poly.entity_id
_entity_poly.type
_entity_poly.pdbx_seq_one_letter_code
_entity_poly.pdbx_strand_id
1 'polypeptide(L)'
;MKVSSKEFKTKVIVTCHDSERVIAEDWLTNQGFSPIQELQYASNEFWIEAEKCVMVILSGQEIIASSELDAAREFIEQNSINMKILDDEYFAPSIEATEILEYPTCVKFQTNEIGAYVLVYTLKVKAGFKAVGWSKR
;
A
#
# COMPACT_ATOMS: atom_id res chain seq x y z
N MET A 1 -17.82 -12.69 11.21
CA MET A 1 -17.19 -12.47 9.89
C MET A 1 -15.70 -12.83 10.02
N LYS A 2 -15.15 -13.77 9.23
CA LYS A 2 -13.71 -14.07 9.29
C LYS A 2 -12.99 -13.01 8.46
N VAL A 3 -12.33 -12.07 9.12
CA VAL A 3 -11.37 -11.18 8.46
C VAL A 3 -10.22 -12.06 7.97
N SER A 4 -10.06 -12.13 6.65
CA SER A 4 -8.92 -12.79 6.02
C SER A 4 -7.93 -11.71 5.60
N SER A 5 -6.69 -11.77 6.06
CA SER A 5 -5.62 -10.91 5.56
C SER A 5 -4.88 -11.61 4.41
N LYS A 6 -4.41 -10.83 3.44
CA LYS A 6 -3.51 -11.28 2.38
C LYS A 6 -2.24 -10.42 2.39
N GLU A 7 -1.09 -11.07 2.42
CA GLU A 7 0.21 -10.40 2.40
C GLU A 7 0.73 -10.35 0.95
N PHE A 8 1.18 -9.17 0.55
CA PHE A 8 1.83 -8.91 -0.73
C PHE A 8 3.26 -8.48 -0.49
N LYS A 9 4.21 -9.12 -1.17
CA LYS A 9 5.63 -8.80 -1.10
C LYS A 9 6.13 -8.34 -2.45
N THR A 10 6.62 -7.11 -2.51
CA THR A 10 7.35 -6.58 -3.67
C THR A 10 8.83 -6.68 -3.38
N LYS A 11 9.60 -7.32 -4.28
CA LYS A 11 11.05 -7.41 -4.18
C LYS A 11 11.71 -6.58 -5.27
N VAL A 12 12.76 -5.86 -4.89
CA VAL A 12 13.61 -5.11 -5.82
C VAL A 12 15.06 -5.48 -5.60
N ILE A 13 15.83 -5.37 -6.67
CA ILE A 13 17.27 -5.60 -6.67
C ILE A 13 17.91 -4.32 -7.19
N VAL A 14 18.84 -3.79 -6.41
CA VAL A 14 19.65 -2.63 -6.79
C VAL A 14 21.12 -3.07 -6.87
N THR A 15 21.80 -2.66 -7.93
CA THR A 15 23.26 -2.82 -8.05
C THR A 15 23.91 -1.44 -8.03
N CYS A 16 24.87 -1.23 -7.15
CA CYS A 16 25.53 0.07 -6.96
C CYS A 16 27.03 -0.11 -6.67
N HIS A 17 27.82 0.94 -6.83
CA HIS A 17 29.22 0.91 -6.40
C HIS A 17 29.33 1.02 -4.86
N ASP A 18 30.42 0.53 -4.27
CA ASP A 18 30.68 0.60 -2.80
C ASP A 18 30.48 2.02 -2.22
N SER A 19 30.95 3.04 -2.95
CA SER A 19 30.82 4.44 -2.55
C SER A 19 29.37 4.95 -2.48
N GLU A 20 28.44 4.28 -3.14
CA GLU A 20 27.01 4.65 -3.22
C GLU A 20 26.12 3.74 -2.38
N ARG A 21 26.68 2.71 -1.74
CA ARG A 21 25.96 1.67 -0.98
C ARG A 21 24.99 2.26 0.04
N VAL A 22 25.48 3.16 0.90
CA VAL A 22 24.67 3.80 1.95
C VAL A 22 23.55 4.64 1.35
N ILE A 23 23.82 5.35 0.25
CA ILE A 23 22.82 6.19 -0.44
C ILE A 23 21.72 5.30 -1.04
N ALA A 24 22.09 4.14 -1.59
CA ALA A 24 21.13 3.17 -2.13
C ALA A 24 20.25 2.55 -1.02
N GLU A 25 20.84 2.19 0.13
CA GLU A 25 20.09 1.68 1.30
C GLU A 25 19.12 2.72 1.86
N ASP A 26 19.57 3.98 2.02
CA ASP A 26 18.74 5.09 2.47
C ASP A 26 17.60 5.36 1.50
N TRP A 27 17.89 5.34 0.19
CA TRP A 27 16.86 5.51 -0.84
C TRP A 27 15.81 4.39 -0.77
N LEU A 28 16.22 3.12 -0.65
CA LEU A 28 15.31 1.97 -0.51
C LEU A 28 14.41 2.12 0.72
N THR A 29 15.01 2.46 1.86
CA THR A 29 14.29 2.64 3.14
C THR A 29 13.27 3.77 3.04
N ASN A 30 13.64 4.89 2.41
CA ASN A 30 12.73 6.01 2.18
C ASN A 30 11.56 5.68 1.23
N GLN A 31 11.74 4.69 0.34
CA GLN A 31 10.65 4.16 -0.51
C GLN A 31 9.80 3.08 0.21
N GLY A 32 10.13 2.77 1.46
CA GLY A 32 9.45 1.76 2.27
C GLY A 32 9.89 0.32 1.98
N PHE A 33 11.05 0.12 1.37
CA PHE A 33 11.67 -1.20 1.23
C PHE A 33 12.60 -1.47 2.40
N SER A 34 12.65 -2.73 2.83
CA SER A 34 13.56 -3.23 3.86
C SER A 34 14.63 -4.09 3.18
N PRO A 35 15.92 -3.74 3.26
CA PRO A 35 17.01 -4.59 2.79
C PRO A 35 16.97 -5.95 3.49
N ILE A 36 17.08 -7.04 2.71
CA ILE A 36 17.05 -8.42 3.21
C ILE A 36 18.41 -9.07 3.05
N GLN A 37 19.08 -8.76 1.94
CA GLN A 37 20.35 -9.36 1.58
C GLN A 37 21.22 -8.34 0.86
N GLU A 38 22.51 -8.37 1.19
CA GLU A 38 23.56 -7.62 0.53
C GLU A 38 24.70 -8.57 0.15
N LEU A 39 25.22 -8.44 -1.08
CA LEU A 39 26.34 -9.21 -1.59
C LEU A 39 27.33 -8.26 -2.28
N GLN A 40 28.61 -8.37 -1.95
CA GLN A 40 29.67 -7.64 -2.62
C GLN A 40 30.30 -8.51 -3.73
N TYR A 41 30.36 -7.96 -4.94
CA TYR A 41 31.10 -8.55 -6.05
C TYR A 41 32.59 -8.18 -6.00
N ALA A 42 33.41 -8.97 -6.67
CA ALA A 42 34.85 -8.69 -6.82
C ALA A 42 35.15 -7.37 -7.56
N SER A 43 34.16 -6.78 -8.23
CA SER A 43 34.22 -5.49 -8.94
C SER A 43 34.06 -4.25 -8.04
N ASN A 44 34.01 -4.40 -6.71
CA ASN A 44 33.59 -3.35 -5.75
C ASN A 44 32.15 -2.85 -5.97
N GLU A 45 31.33 -3.65 -6.64
CA GLU A 45 29.90 -3.42 -6.75
C GLU A 45 29.16 -4.20 -5.67
N PHE A 46 28.06 -3.64 -5.21
CA PHE A 46 27.14 -4.22 -4.26
C PHE A 46 25.83 -4.57 -4.96
N TRP A 47 25.29 -5.71 -4.56
CA TRP A 47 23.97 -6.18 -4.92
C TRP A 47 23.12 -6.17 -3.66
N ILE A 48 22.04 -5.40 -3.67
CA ILE A 48 21.14 -5.23 -2.53
C ILE A 48 19.76 -5.71 -2.95
N GLU A 49 19.26 -6.77 -2.30
CA GLU A 49 17.87 -7.20 -2.39
C GLU A 49 17.07 -6.60 -1.23
N ALA A 50 15.94 -5.98 -1.55
CA ALA A 50 15.04 -5.40 -0.57
C ALA A 50 13.59 -5.79 -0.83
N GLU A 51 12.79 -5.94 0.23
CA GLU A 51 11.35 -6.21 0.15
C GLU A 51 10.49 -5.12 0.77
N LYS A 52 9.32 -4.91 0.18
CA LYS A 52 8.23 -4.12 0.74
C LYS A 52 7.06 -5.05 0.97
N CYS A 53 6.64 -5.17 2.23
CA CYS A 53 5.50 -6.00 2.61
C CYS A 53 4.27 -5.12 2.82
N VAL A 54 3.15 -5.49 2.21
CA VAL A 54 1.85 -4.85 2.41
C VAL A 54 0.83 -5.89 2.83
N MET A 55 0.26 -5.71 4.01
CA MET A 55 -0.82 -6.56 4.49
C MET A 55 -2.16 -5.90 4.16
N VAL A 56 -2.93 -6.55 3.31
CA VAL A 56 -4.30 -6.12 2.97
C VAL A 56 -5.28 -6.94 3.81
N ILE A 57 -6.06 -6.24 4.61
CA ILE A 57 -7.14 -6.79 5.41
C ILE A 57 -8.37 -6.85 4.51
N LEU A 58 -8.74 -8.05 4.05
CA LEU A 58 -9.88 -8.23 3.15
C LEU A 58 -11.19 -8.23 3.93
N SER A 59 -12.21 -7.59 3.36
CA SER A 59 -13.58 -7.70 3.85
C SER A 59 -14.36 -8.71 3.02
N GLY A 60 -15.22 -9.48 3.69
CA GLY A 60 -16.19 -10.33 3.01
C GLY A 60 -17.47 -9.60 2.58
N GLN A 61 -17.58 -8.28 2.83
CA GLN A 61 -18.73 -7.48 2.41
C GLN A 61 -18.60 -7.14 0.93
N GLU A 62 -19.71 -7.24 0.19
CA GLU A 62 -19.76 -6.83 -1.21
C GLU A 62 -20.32 -5.41 -1.30
N ILE A 63 -19.42 -4.43 -1.29
CA ILE A 63 -19.77 -3.02 -1.44
C ILE A 63 -19.45 -2.62 -2.87
N ILE A 64 -20.49 -2.27 -3.64
CA ILE A 64 -20.35 -1.87 -5.04
C ILE A 64 -20.96 -0.50 -5.21
N ALA A 65 -20.17 0.46 -5.69
CA ALA A 65 -20.61 1.81 -5.96
C ALA A 65 -20.26 2.26 -7.38
N SER A 66 -20.77 3.43 -7.78
CA SER A 66 -20.55 4.03 -9.09
C SER A 66 -19.13 4.55 -9.31
N SER A 67 -18.40 4.88 -8.24
CA SER A 67 -17.02 5.40 -8.30
C SER A 67 -16.11 4.70 -7.28
N GLU A 68 -14.80 4.77 -7.49
CA GLU A 68 -13.81 4.27 -6.52
C GLU A 68 -13.94 4.94 -5.15
N LEU A 69 -14.17 6.26 -5.15
CA LEU A 69 -14.29 7.06 -3.93
C LEU A 69 -15.53 6.67 -3.12
N ASP A 70 -16.68 6.52 -3.77
CA ASP A 70 -17.92 6.13 -3.10
C ASP A 70 -17.81 4.71 -2.52
N ALA A 71 -17.25 3.77 -3.31
CA ALA A 71 -17.05 2.40 -2.86
C ALA A 71 -16.14 2.34 -1.63
N ALA A 72 -15.09 3.18 -1.60
CA ALA A 72 -14.16 3.24 -0.50
C ALA A 72 -14.74 3.91 0.75
N ARG A 73 -15.54 4.97 0.60
CA ARG A 73 -16.25 5.61 1.72
C ARG A 73 -17.23 4.67 2.38
N GLU A 74 -18.11 4.05 1.59
CA GLU A 74 -19.05 3.04 2.08
C GLU A 74 -18.32 1.88 2.76
N PHE A 75 -17.16 1.49 2.24
CA PHE A 75 -16.32 0.46 2.86
C PHE A 75 -15.83 0.85 4.25
N ILE A 76 -15.33 2.07 4.42
CA ILE A 76 -14.87 2.58 5.73
C ILE A 76 -16.03 2.69 6.71
N GLU A 77 -17.20 3.14 6.26
CA GLU A 77 -18.38 3.25 7.13
C GLU A 77 -18.87 1.87 7.62
N GLN A 78 -18.82 0.86 6.75
CA GLN A 78 -19.31 -0.49 7.06
C GLN A 78 -18.29 -1.39 7.75
N ASN A 79 -16.99 -1.15 7.54
CA ASN A 79 -15.93 -1.88 8.20
C ASN A 79 -15.45 -1.02 9.37
N SER A 80 -15.64 -1.47 10.61
CA SER A 80 -15.19 -0.74 11.82
C SER A 80 -13.66 -0.68 11.89
N ILE A 81 -13.04 0.11 11.03
CA ILE A 81 -11.62 0.44 11.06
C ILE A 81 -11.42 1.22 12.36
N ASN A 82 -10.59 0.68 13.25
CA ASN A 82 -10.34 1.26 14.58
C ASN A 82 -9.41 2.48 14.49
N MET A 83 -9.73 3.43 13.60
CA MET A 83 -9.01 4.67 13.35
C MET A 83 -9.98 5.75 12.91
N LYS A 84 -9.71 7.00 13.30
CA LYS A 84 -10.52 8.12 12.86
C LYS A 84 -10.02 8.60 11.50
N ILE A 85 -10.83 8.33 10.48
CA ILE A 85 -10.60 8.82 9.11
C ILE A 85 -10.96 10.30 9.04
N LEU A 86 -10.10 11.07 8.35
CA LEU A 86 -10.36 12.45 7.98
C LEU A 86 -10.86 12.44 6.53
N ASP A 87 -12.10 12.91 6.33
CA ASP A 87 -12.75 13.06 5.03
C ASP A 87 -13.57 14.35 5.06
N ASP A 88 -12.87 15.47 4.94
CA ASP A 88 -13.43 16.82 4.86
C ASP A 88 -12.79 17.58 3.69
N GLU A 89 -13.15 18.86 3.49
CA GLU A 89 -12.65 19.67 2.38
C GLU A 89 -11.12 19.82 2.35
N TYR A 90 -10.45 19.73 3.51
CA TYR A 90 -8.99 19.84 3.62
C TYR A 90 -8.29 18.49 3.49
N PHE A 91 -9.00 17.40 3.80
CA PHE A 91 -8.46 16.03 3.82
C PHE A 91 -9.19 15.09 2.84
N ALA A 92 -9.60 15.63 1.70
CA ALA A 92 -10.32 14.87 0.69
C ALA A 92 -9.52 13.63 0.23
N PRO A 93 -10.14 12.45 0.14
CA PRO A 93 -9.47 11.24 -0.29
C PRO A 93 -8.99 11.33 -1.74
N SER A 94 -7.86 10.67 -2.02
CA SER A 94 -7.25 10.66 -3.36
C SER A 94 -7.09 9.25 -3.89
N ILE A 95 -7.26 9.08 -5.20
CA ILE A 95 -6.99 7.82 -5.89
C ILE A 95 -5.48 7.72 -6.14
N GLU A 96 -4.86 6.63 -5.70
CA GLU A 96 -3.44 6.33 -5.93
C GLU A 96 -3.29 4.97 -6.66
N ALA A 97 -2.28 4.89 -7.51
CA ALA A 97 -1.86 3.63 -8.09
C ALA A 97 -1.10 2.79 -7.06
N THR A 98 -1.20 1.47 -7.14
CA THR A 98 -0.51 0.56 -6.22
C THR A 98 0.47 -0.35 -6.94
N GLU A 99 1.48 -0.83 -6.22
CA GLU A 99 2.42 -1.85 -6.68
C GLU A 99 1.81 -3.27 -6.67
N ILE A 100 0.62 -3.45 -6.09
CA ILE A 100 -0.06 -4.74 -6.00
C ILE A 100 -0.81 -4.97 -7.32
N LEU A 101 -0.29 -5.87 -8.16
CA LEU A 101 -0.86 -6.19 -9.47
C LEU A 101 -2.33 -6.61 -9.42
N GLU A 102 -2.74 -7.31 -8.36
CA GLU A 102 -4.14 -7.72 -8.16
C GLU A 102 -5.06 -6.53 -7.89
N TYR A 103 -4.54 -5.44 -7.32
CA TYR A 103 -5.29 -4.26 -6.88
C TYR A 103 -4.59 -2.99 -7.40
N PRO A 104 -4.66 -2.71 -8.71
CA PRO A 104 -3.84 -1.66 -9.34
C PRO A 104 -4.17 -0.25 -8.84
N THR A 105 -5.35 -0.05 -8.24
CA THR A 105 -5.78 1.23 -7.68
C THR A 105 -6.25 1.08 -6.24
N CYS A 106 -6.00 2.12 -5.44
CA CYS A 106 -6.55 2.28 -4.12
C CYS A 106 -7.00 3.73 -3.89
N VAL A 107 -7.88 3.92 -2.92
CA VAL A 107 -8.26 5.23 -2.40
C VAL A 107 -7.54 5.46 -1.08
N LYS A 108 -6.82 6.57 -0.97
CA LYS A 108 -6.08 6.97 0.22
C LYS A 108 -6.88 7.94 1.07
N PHE A 109 -6.93 7.64 2.37
CA PHE A 109 -7.60 8.45 3.37
C PHE A 109 -6.61 8.96 4.42
N GLN A 110 -6.73 10.26 4.70
CA GLN A 110 -6.28 10.92 5.92
C GLN A 110 -6.62 10.13 7.18
N THR A 111 -5.70 9.97 8.15
CA THR A 111 -6.11 9.65 9.52
C THR A 111 -5.69 10.78 10.46
N ASN A 112 -6.27 10.81 11.66
CA ASN A 112 -5.90 11.77 12.69
C ASN A 112 -4.52 11.52 13.32
N GLU A 113 -3.88 10.38 13.03
CA GLU A 113 -2.53 10.06 13.47
C GLU A 113 -1.51 10.71 12.52
N ILE A 114 -0.48 11.36 13.08
CA ILE A 114 0.51 12.11 12.29
C ILE A 114 1.22 11.17 11.32
N GLY A 115 1.13 11.47 10.03
CA GLY A 115 1.78 10.72 8.95
C GLY A 115 1.10 9.42 8.56
N ALA A 116 0.03 9.02 9.26
CA ALA A 116 -0.66 7.76 9.01
C ALA A 116 -1.83 7.93 8.04
N TYR A 117 -2.00 6.94 7.16
CA TYR A 117 -3.07 6.91 6.17
C TYR A 117 -3.61 5.50 6.00
N VAL A 118 -4.86 5.42 5.53
CA VAL A 118 -5.51 4.16 5.16
C VAL A 118 -5.63 4.09 3.65
N LEU A 119 -5.25 2.96 3.08
CA LEU A 119 -5.47 2.66 1.67
C LEU A 119 -6.60 1.66 1.56
N VAL A 120 -7.67 2.02 0.84
CA VAL A 120 -8.78 1.11 0.52
C VAL A 120 -8.61 0.65 -0.93
N TYR A 121 -8.41 -0.64 -1.11
CA TYR A 121 -8.20 -1.23 -2.43
C TYR A 121 -9.52 -1.44 -3.14
N THR A 122 -9.58 -1.03 -4.41
CA THR A 122 -10.80 -1.09 -5.22
C THR A 122 -10.57 -1.89 -6.50
N LEU A 123 -11.60 -2.59 -6.96
CA LEU A 123 -11.60 -3.33 -8.22
C LEU A 123 -12.74 -2.85 -9.11
N LYS A 124 -12.44 -2.64 -10.39
CA LYS A 124 -13.48 -2.43 -11.39
C LYS A 124 -14.21 -3.74 -11.68
N VAL A 125 -15.52 -3.74 -11.51
CA VAL A 125 -16.43 -4.85 -11.79
C VAL A 125 -17.49 -4.42 -12.81
N LYS A 126 -18.25 -5.35 -13.38
CA LYS A 126 -19.28 -5.02 -14.40
C LYS A 126 -20.30 -3.98 -13.92
N ALA A 127 -20.61 -3.97 -12.62
CA ALA A 127 -21.62 -3.10 -12.01
C ALA A 127 -21.06 -1.77 -11.47
N GLY A 128 -19.75 -1.52 -11.56
CA GLY A 128 -19.11 -0.33 -10.98
C GLY A 128 -17.76 -0.65 -10.36
N PHE A 129 -17.53 -0.15 -9.14
CA PHE A 129 -16.31 -0.36 -8.37
C PHE A 129 -16.61 -1.06 -7.07
N LYS A 130 -15.80 -2.07 -6.74
CA LYS A 130 -15.91 -2.85 -5.51
C LYS A 130 -14.72 -2.60 -4.61
N ALA A 131 -14.96 -2.17 -3.38
CA ALA A 131 -13.92 -2.14 -2.36
C ALA A 131 -13.69 -3.55 -1.81
N VAL A 132 -12.44 -4.00 -1.74
CA VAL A 132 -12.09 -5.40 -1.40
C VAL A 132 -11.42 -5.55 -0.04
N GLY A 133 -10.71 -4.52 0.40
CA GLY A 133 -9.89 -4.59 1.59
C GLY A 133 -9.16 -3.28 1.83
N TRP A 134 -8.44 -3.22 2.94
CA TRP A 134 -7.71 -2.02 3.33
C TRP A 134 -6.35 -2.36 3.95
N SER A 135 -5.43 -1.40 3.92
CA SER A 135 -4.16 -1.45 4.65
C SER A 135 -3.92 -0.14 5.38
N LYS A 136 -3.18 -0.19 6.50
CA LYS A 136 -2.69 0.98 7.23
C LYS A 136 -1.23 1.21 6.88
N ARG A 137 -0.84 2.47 6.74
CA ARG A 137 0.56 2.91 6.73
C ARG A 137 0.76 4.11 7.63
#